data_AF-A0A8T4QS40-F1
#
_entry.id   AF-A0A8T4QS40-F1
#
_cell.length_a   1.000
_cell.length_b   1.000
_cell.length_c   1.000
_cell.angle_alpha   90.00
_cell.angle_beta   90.00
_cell.angle_gamma   90.00
#
_symmetry.space_group_name_H-M   'P 1'
#
loop_
_entity.id
_entity.type
_entity.pdbx_description
1 polymer ?
#
loop_
_entity_poly.entity_id
_entity_poly.type
_entity_poly.pdbx_seq_one_letter_code
_entity_poly.pdbx_strand_id
1 'polypeptide(L)'
;MGFRDLKTYFWHFIGILGVVLFWAGTWDGFGYLPYLENPVISLAIGIILMSLSKKIFADADPFSRTRGAAIPEAIKNVSEHPEKHLFHFKYIDALKKKEQIIHAANLKNIEKEFLVFLDNKKELFIPVHRITSILHKGKEHWRA
;
A
#
# COMPACT_ATOMS: atom_id res chain seq x y z
N MET A 1 -19.58 -28.09 10.46
CA MET A 1 -19.64 -26.67 10.03
C MET A 1 -19.95 -25.85 11.27
N GLY A 2 -19.03 -25.02 11.76
CA GLY A 2 -19.12 -24.44 13.09
C GLY A 2 -20.12 -23.28 13.14
N PHE A 3 -20.80 -23.08 14.28
CA PHE A 3 -21.71 -21.94 14.51
C PHE A 3 -21.08 -20.57 14.21
N ARG A 4 -19.75 -20.46 14.31
CA ARG A 4 -18.98 -19.25 13.94
C ARG A 4 -18.95 -18.98 12.42
N ASP A 5 -18.91 -20.03 11.61
CA ASP A 5 -18.93 -19.90 10.14
C ASP A 5 -20.30 -19.39 9.70
N LEU A 6 -21.38 -19.93 10.26
CA LEU A 6 -22.75 -19.53 9.93
C LEU A 6 -23.01 -18.05 10.22
N LYS A 7 -22.57 -17.55 11.38
CA LYS A 7 -22.68 -16.13 11.74
C LYS A 7 -21.90 -15.25 10.76
N THR A 8 -20.71 -15.70 10.37
CA THR A 8 -19.87 -14.97 9.42
C THR A 8 -20.54 -14.91 8.05
N TYR A 9 -21.03 -16.04 7.52
CA TYR A 9 -21.80 -16.08 6.28
C TYR A 9 -23.06 -15.21 6.31
N PHE A 10 -23.80 -15.22 7.42
CA PHE A 10 -24.99 -14.38 7.59
C PHE A 10 -24.66 -12.89 7.50
N TRP A 11 -23.58 -12.43 8.14
CA TRP A 11 -23.15 -11.04 8.05
C TRP A 11 -22.63 -10.67 6.67
N HIS A 12 -21.94 -11.58 5.96
CA HIS A 12 -21.54 -11.34 4.58
C HIS A 12 -22.74 -11.26 3.65
N PHE A 13 -23.74 -12.12 3.85
CA PHE A 13 -24.99 -12.11 3.08
C PHE A 13 -25.76 -10.79 3.29
N ILE A 14 -25.91 -10.33 4.53
CA ILE A 14 -26.52 -9.02 4.83
C ILE A 14 -25.72 -7.88 4.22
N GLY A 15 -24.38 -7.94 4.28
CA GLY A 15 -23.52 -6.94 3.66
C GLY A 15 -23.72 -6.85 2.15
N ILE A 16 -23.73 -8.00 1.46
CA ILE A 16 -23.99 -8.07 0.02
C ILE A 16 -25.38 -7.55 -0.31
N LEU A 17 -26.41 -8.00 0.43
CA LEU A 17 -27.80 -7.55 0.25
C LEU A 17 -27.92 -6.04 0.43
N GLY A 18 -27.25 -5.48 1.43
CA GLY A 18 -27.22 -4.04 1.71
C GLY A 18 -26.56 -3.24 0.58
N VAL A 19 -25.44 -3.70 0.04
CA VAL A 19 -24.78 -3.06 -1.10
C VAL A 19 -25.67 -3.11 -2.35
N VAL A 20 -26.31 -4.24 -2.62
CA VAL A 20 -27.22 -4.40 -3.76
C VAL A 20 -28.44 -3.47 -3.61
N LEU A 21 -29.07 -3.43 -2.44
CA LEU A 21 -30.23 -2.55 -2.19
C LEU A 21 -29.84 -1.07 -2.20
N PHE A 22 -28.68 -0.71 -1.65
CA PHE A 22 -28.16 0.65 -1.72
C PHE A 22 -27.95 1.09 -3.16
N TRP A 23 -27.34 0.24 -4.00
CA TRP A 23 -27.17 0.55 -5.41
C TRP A 23 -28.50 0.57 -6.17
N ALA A 24 -29.41 -0.37 -5.91
CA ALA A 24 -30.73 -0.39 -6.52
C ALA A 24 -31.52 0.89 -6.21
N GLY A 25 -31.54 1.32 -4.94
CA GLY A 25 -32.20 2.56 -4.53
C GLY A 25 -31.50 3.82 -5.04
N THR A 26 -30.17 3.80 -5.14
CA THR A 26 -29.41 4.89 -5.75
C THR A 26 -29.76 5.05 -7.23
N TRP A 27 -29.85 3.95 -7.99
CA TRP A 27 -30.26 3.96 -9.39
C TRP A 27 -31.72 4.34 -9.59
N ASP A 28 -32.62 3.86 -8.73
CA ASP A 28 -34.02 4.26 -8.74
C ASP A 28 -34.16 5.77 -8.47
N GLY A 29 -33.44 6.31 -7.49
CA GLY A 29 -33.38 7.75 -7.21
C GLY A 29 -32.78 8.58 -8.34
N PHE A 30 -31.76 8.06 -9.03
CA PHE A 30 -31.21 8.71 -10.24
C PHE A 30 -32.15 8.61 -11.44
N GLY A 31 -32.96 7.56 -11.56
CA GLY A 31 -33.93 7.39 -12.64
C GLY A 31 -35.06 8.43 -12.64
N TYR A 32 -35.41 8.98 -11.49
CA TYR A 32 -36.43 10.02 -11.35
C TYR A 32 -35.90 11.46 -11.50
N LEU A 33 -34.59 11.65 -11.72
CA LEU A 33 -34.02 12.99 -11.94
C LEU A 33 -34.27 13.43 -13.39
N PRO A 34 -35.13 14.44 -13.65
CA PRO A 34 -35.45 14.91 -15.01
C PRO A 34 -34.22 15.47 -15.76
N TYR A 35 -33.12 15.72 -15.05
CA TYR A 35 -31.88 16.23 -15.60
C TYR A 35 -31.00 15.14 -16.26
N LEU A 36 -31.24 13.85 -15.99
CA LEU A 36 -30.47 12.75 -16.58
C LEU A 36 -30.96 12.31 -17.97
N GLU A 37 -32.15 12.76 -18.40
CA GLU A 37 -32.61 12.61 -19.78
C GLU A 37 -31.79 13.45 -20.77
N ASN A 38 -31.14 14.52 -20.28
CA ASN A 38 -30.27 15.34 -21.11
C ASN A 38 -28.89 14.65 -21.27
N PRO A 39 -28.52 14.25 -22.50
CA PRO A 39 -27.29 13.49 -22.76
C PRO A 39 -26.01 14.24 -22.36
N VAL A 40 -26.04 15.58 -22.31
CA VAL A 40 -24.89 16.39 -21.90
C VAL A 40 -24.70 16.34 -20.38
N ILE A 41 -25.80 16.31 -19.62
CA ILE A 41 -25.77 16.27 -18.16
C ILE A 41 -25.35 14.87 -17.68
N SER A 42 -25.86 13.81 -18.32
CA SER A 42 -25.44 12.44 -18.01
C SER A 42 -23.96 12.20 -18.33
N LEU A 43 -23.45 12.76 -19.44
CA LEU A 43 -22.02 12.75 -19.77
C LEU A 43 -21.19 13.49 -18.70
N ALA A 44 -21.62 14.69 -18.28
CA ALA A 44 -20.93 15.46 -17.26
C ALA A 44 -20.88 14.74 -15.90
N ILE A 45 -21.99 14.13 -15.48
CA ILE A 45 -22.06 13.31 -14.26
C ILE A 45 -21.15 12.09 -14.38
N GLY A 46 -21.15 11.41 -15.54
CA GLY A 46 -20.25 10.29 -15.81
C GLY A 46 -18.77 10.68 -15.69
N ILE A 47 -18.38 11.83 -16.26
CA ILE A 47 -17.01 12.35 -16.15
C ILE A 47 -16.67 12.70 -14.69
N ILE A 48 -17.57 13.35 -13.96
CA ILE A 48 -17.37 13.67 -12.54
C ILE A 48 -17.19 12.39 -11.73
N LEU A 49 -18.03 11.38 -11.95
CA LEU A 49 -17.91 10.07 -11.29
C LEU A 49 -16.60 9.37 -11.66
N MET A 50 -16.13 9.44 -12.91
CA MET A 50 -14.83 8.89 -13.30
C MET A 50 -13.64 9.67 -12.71
N SER A 51 -13.75 10.98 -12.54
CA SER A 51 -12.72 11.81 -11.90
C SER A 51 -12.67 11.58 -10.39
N LEU A 52 -13.83 11.46 -9.74
CA LEU A 52 -13.93 11.16 -8.32
C LEU A 52 -13.56 9.70 -8.02
N SER A 53 -13.90 8.76 -8.90
CA SER A 53 -13.51 7.36 -8.75
C SER A 53 -11.99 7.24 -8.71
N LYS A 54 -11.25 7.91 -9.59
CA LYS A 54 -9.79 7.95 -9.50
C LYS A 54 -9.27 8.46 -8.15
N LYS A 55 -9.92 9.46 -7.53
CA LYS A 55 -9.51 9.97 -6.22
C LYS A 55 -9.88 9.03 -5.07
N ILE A 56 -11.07 8.43 -5.10
CA ILE A 56 -11.56 7.51 -4.07
C ILE A 56 -10.81 6.16 -4.16
N PHE A 57 -10.54 5.68 -5.38
CA PHE A 57 -9.74 4.49 -5.63
C PHE A 57 -8.23 4.74 -5.52
N ALA A 58 -7.73 5.99 -5.52
CA ALA A 58 -6.32 6.24 -5.23
C ALA A 58 -5.94 5.82 -3.80
N ASP A 59 -6.83 6.02 -2.83
CA ASP A 59 -6.62 5.61 -1.44
C ASP A 59 -7.04 4.14 -1.18
N ALA A 60 -7.97 3.61 -1.98
CA ALA A 60 -8.52 2.26 -1.83
C ALA A 60 -7.86 1.21 -2.73
N ASP A 61 -6.89 1.58 -3.58
CA ASP A 61 -6.15 0.63 -4.41
C ASP A 61 -4.89 0.13 -3.67
N PRO A 62 -4.93 -1.06 -3.04
CA PRO A 62 -3.77 -1.66 -2.39
C PRO A 62 -2.65 -1.99 -3.40
N PHE A 63 -2.93 -1.89 -4.71
CA PHE A 63 -1.99 -2.13 -5.80
C PHE A 63 -1.56 -0.84 -6.52
N SER A 64 -2.13 0.34 -6.27
CA SER A 64 -1.68 1.59 -6.94
C SER A 64 -0.29 2.06 -6.49
N ARG A 65 0.19 1.58 -5.34
CA ARG A 65 1.59 1.72 -4.90
C ARG A 65 2.57 0.79 -5.62
N THR A 66 2.10 -0.08 -6.52
CA THR A 66 2.96 -0.95 -7.37
C THR A 66 3.41 -0.28 -8.66
N ARG A 67 3.56 1.05 -8.68
CA ARG A 67 4.44 1.68 -9.66
C ARG A 67 5.86 1.60 -9.09
N GLY A 68 6.50 0.48 -9.40
CA GLY A 68 7.78 0.03 -8.88
C GLY A 68 8.70 1.14 -8.42
N ALA A 69 8.82 1.30 -7.10
CA ALA A 69 10.01 1.91 -6.55
C ALA A 69 11.16 0.96 -6.88
N ALA A 70 11.77 1.16 -8.06
CA ALA A 70 13.01 0.49 -8.41
C ALA A 70 13.92 0.59 -7.19
N ILE A 71 14.40 -0.56 -6.71
CA ILE A 71 15.34 -0.60 -5.59
C ILE A 71 16.43 0.41 -5.93
N PRO A 72 16.61 1.47 -5.13
CA PRO A 72 17.61 2.49 -5.42
C PRO A 72 18.94 1.78 -5.65
N GLU A 73 19.65 2.18 -6.70
CA GLU A 73 20.93 1.58 -7.06
C GLU A 73 21.90 1.56 -5.86
N ALA A 74 21.79 2.58 -4.99
CA ALA A 74 22.47 2.64 -3.70
C ALA A 74 22.22 1.41 -2.80
N ILE A 75 20.98 0.93 -2.67
CA ILE A 75 20.65 -0.24 -1.85
C ILE A 75 21.22 -1.53 -2.47
N LYS A 76 21.13 -1.65 -3.79
CA LYS A 76 21.72 -2.78 -4.53
C LYS A 76 23.24 -2.81 -4.35
N ASN A 77 23.89 -1.65 -4.53
CA ASN A 77 25.33 -1.49 -4.34
C ASN A 77 25.75 -1.84 -2.92
N VAL A 78 24.98 -1.45 -1.90
CA VAL A 78 25.25 -1.81 -0.49
C VAL A 78 25.11 -3.32 -0.25
N SER A 79 24.15 -3.97 -0.91
CA SER A 79 23.95 -5.42 -0.77
C SER A 79 25.08 -6.24 -1.39
N GLU A 80 25.67 -5.77 -2.48
CA GLU A 80 26.76 -6.42 -3.21
C GLU A 80 28.16 -5.98 -2.69
N HIS A 81 28.22 -5.00 -1.78
CA HIS A 81 29.48 -4.45 -1.28
C HIS A 81 30.24 -5.46 -0.38
N PRO A 82 31.56 -5.64 -0.55
CA PRO A 82 32.36 -6.55 0.30
C PRO A 82 32.35 -6.13 1.78
N GLU A 83 32.26 -4.83 2.05
CA GLU A 83 32.15 -4.27 3.41
C GLU A 83 30.70 -4.01 3.87
N LYS A 84 29.72 -4.80 3.41
CA LYS A 84 28.29 -4.65 3.77
C LYS A 84 28.03 -4.45 5.27
N HIS A 85 28.84 -5.06 6.12
CA HIS A 85 28.72 -4.97 7.59
C HIS A 85 28.96 -3.57 8.17
N LEU A 86 29.61 -2.67 7.43
CA LEU A 86 29.88 -1.28 7.83
C LEU A 86 28.75 -0.32 7.48
N PHE A 87 27.71 -0.80 6.80
CA PHE A 87 26.54 -0.02 6.42
C PHE A 87 25.39 -0.22 7.40
N HIS A 88 24.61 0.84 7.58
CA HIS A 88 23.37 0.82 8.36
C HIS A 88 22.24 1.45 7.57
N PHE A 89 21.09 0.81 7.58
CA PHE A 89 19.86 1.37 7.04
C PHE A 89 19.09 2.08 8.15
N LYS A 90 18.74 3.34 7.93
CA LYS A 90 17.73 4.05 8.72
C LYS A 90 16.37 3.86 8.08
N TYR A 91 15.38 3.52 8.89
CA TYR A 91 14.01 3.36 8.42
C TYR A 91 12.99 3.83 9.46
N ILE A 92 11.81 4.23 9.00
CA ILE A 92 10.70 4.60 9.88
C ILE A 92 9.87 3.34 10.21
N ASP A 93 9.82 2.98 11.49
CA ASP A 93 8.93 1.93 11.98
C ASP A 93 7.49 2.44 12.04
N ALA A 94 6.57 1.79 11.32
CA ALA A 94 5.17 2.18 11.28
C ALA A 94 4.44 2.00 12.62
N LEU A 95 4.85 1.01 13.44
CA LEU A 95 4.23 0.75 14.73
C LEU A 95 4.66 1.79 15.77
N LYS A 96 5.94 2.15 15.76
CA LYS A 96 6.53 3.08 16.73
C LYS A 96 6.56 4.54 16.25
N LYS A 97 6.29 4.79 14.96
CA LYS A 97 6.41 6.09 14.28
C LYS A 97 7.74 6.81 14.56
N LYS A 98 8.82 6.03 14.68
CA LYS A 98 10.17 6.50 15.00
C LYS A 98 11.17 5.89 14.04
N GLU A 99 12.25 6.62 13.80
CA GLU A 99 13.39 6.11 13.05
C GLU A 99 14.10 5.02 13.86
N GLN A 100 14.42 3.93 13.18
CA GLN A 100 15.25 2.84 13.69
C GLN A 100 16.39 2.58 12.73
N ILE A 101 17.47 2.03 13.29
CA ILE A 101 18.70 1.74 12.56
C ILE A 101 18.88 0.23 12.56
N ILE A 102 19.08 -0.35 11.38
CA ILE A 102 19.37 -1.77 11.22
C ILE A 102 20.70 -1.97 10.49
N HIS A 103 21.49 -2.94 10.95
CA HIS A 103 22.75 -3.28 10.30
C HIS A 103 22.49 -3.93 8.94
N ALA A 104 23.18 -3.44 7.91
CA ALA A 104 23.09 -4.01 6.57
C ALA A 104 23.63 -5.46 6.54
N ALA A 105 24.51 -5.86 7.46
CA ALA A 105 24.93 -7.26 7.62
C ALA A 105 23.75 -8.23 7.75
N ASN A 106 22.66 -7.79 8.38
CA ASN A 106 21.48 -8.61 8.62
C ASN A 106 20.59 -8.74 7.38
N LEU A 107 20.87 -8.02 6.29
CA LEU A 107 20.10 -8.10 5.05
C LEU A 107 20.34 -9.48 4.41
N LYS A 108 19.31 -10.31 4.42
CA LYS A 108 19.31 -11.67 3.88
C LYS A 108 18.96 -11.68 2.39
N ASN A 109 17.89 -10.98 2.01
CA ASN A 109 17.41 -10.95 0.63
C ASN A 109 16.73 -9.61 0.30
N ILE A 110 16.61 -9.32 -0.99
CA ILE A 110 15.86 -8.18 -1.52
C ILE A 110 14.75 -8.72 -2.40
N GLU A 111 13.50 -8.55 -1.97
CA GLU A 111 12.32 -9.07 -2.66
C GLU A 111 11.48 -7.93 -3.21
N LYS A 112 11.61 -7.67 -4.52
CA LYS A 112 10.88 -6.62 -5.25
C LYS A 112 10.98 -5.25 -4.57
N GLU A 113 10.06 -4.94 -3.66
CA GLU A 113 9.94 -3.66 -2.95
C GLU A 113 10.25 -3.77 -1.45
N PHE A 114 10.73 -4.92 -0.99
CA PHE A 114 11.02 -5.21 0.41
C PHE A 114 12.48 -5.64 0.60
N LEU A 115 13.06 -5.14 1.69
CA LEU A 115 14.33 -5.61 2.23
C LEU A 115 14.03 -6.59 3.35
N VAL A 116 14.57 -7.80 3.22
CA VAL A 116 14.39 -8.87 4.21
C VAL A 116 15.62 -8.92 5.09
N PHE A 117 15.46 -8.51 6.34
CA PHE A 117 16.51 -8.57 7.35
C PHE A 117 16.26 -9.74 8.31
N LEU A 118 17.33 -10.39 8.75
CA LEU A 118 17.29 -11.40 9.80
C LEU A 118 17.82 -10.78 11.10
N ASP A 119 16.93 -10.40 12.00
CA ASP A 119 17.27 -9.85 13.32
C ASP A 119 16.77 -10.78 14.42
N ASN A 120 17.66 -11.21 15.32
CA ASN A 120 17.33 -12.08 16.45
C ASN A 120 16.49 -13.33 16.09
N LYS A 121 16.86 -14.02 14.99
CA LYS A 121 16.15 -15.19 14.43
C LYS A 121 14.73 -14.91 13.90
N LYS A 122 14.35 -13.65 13.75
CA LYS A 122 13.09 -13.23 13.12
C LYS A 122 13.38 -12.56 11.80
N GLU A 123 12.55 -12.85 10.81
CA GLU A 123 12.59 -12.15 9.53
C GLU A 123 11.79 -10.86 9.64
N LEU A 124 12.45 -9.75 9.32
CA LEU A 124 11.90 -8.43 9.31
C LEU A 124 11.81 -7.94 7.87
N PHE A 125 10.59 -7.65 7.44
CA PHE A 125 10.29 -7.16 6.11
C PHE A 125 10.14 -5.64 6.16
N ILE A 126 11.10 -4.92 5.60
CA ILE A 126 11.09 -3.46 5.55
C ILE A 126 10.82 -3.02 4.11
N PRO A 127 9.71 -2.33 3.85
CA PRO A 127 9.48 -1.74 2.53
C PRO A 127 10.54 -0.70 2.16
N VAL A 128 11.00 -0.69 0.92
CA VAL A 128 12.03 0.23 0.41
C VAL A 128 11.67 1.71 0.65
N HIS A 129 10.41 2.08 0.46
CA HIS A 129 9.93 3.45 0.70
C HIS A 129 10.02 3.93 2.16
N ARG A 130 10.27 3.03 3.11
CA ARG A 130 10.46 3.40 4.52
C ARG A 130 11.92 3.65 4.88
N ILE A 131 12.85 3.32 4.00
CA ILE A 131 14.26 3.60 4.19
C ILE A 131 14.48 5.11 3.98
N THR A 132 14.92 5.80 5.02
CA THR A 132 15.18 7.24 4.97
C THR A 132 16.61 7.56 4.57
N SER A 133 17.59 6.79 5.07
CA SER A 133 18.97 6.96 4.67
C SER A 133 19.82 5.71 4.89
N ILE A 134 20.97 5.69 4.21
CA ILE A 134 22.01 4.69 4.37
C ILE A 134 23.24 5.37 4.95
N LEU A 135 23.68 4.88 6.09
CA LEU A 135 24.91 5.32 6.74
C LEU A 135 26.04 4.35 6.38
N HIS A 136 27.24 4.90 6.16
CA HIS A 136 28.48 4.14 6.06
C HIS A 136 29.46 4.70 7.08
N LYS A 137 29.94 3.87 8.02
CA LYS A 137 30.86 4.31 9.10
C LYS A 137 30.36 5.56 9.85
N GLY A 138 29.05 5.64 10.08
CA GLY A 138 28.40 6.76 10.77
C GLY A 138 28.19 8.03 9.94
N LYS A 139 28.63 8.07 8.67
CA LYS A 139 28.37 9.18 7.75
C LYS A 139 27.24 8.83 6.81
N GLU A 140 26.37 9.79 6.54
CA GLU A 140 25.26 9.61 5.60
C GLU A 140 25.81 9.54 4.17
N HIS A 141 25.59 8.41 3.52
CA HIS A 141 26.09 8.16 2.16
C HIS A 141 24.99 8.26 1.11
N TRP A 142 23.73 8.06 1.54
CA TRP A 142 22.56 8.20 0.70
C TRP A 142 21.34 8.57 1.54
N ARG A 143 20.46 9.41 0.99
CA ARG A 143 19.21 9.85 1.60
C ARG A 143 18.09 9.77 0.57
N ALA A 144 16.95 9.24 0.98
CA ALA A 144 15.72 9.11 0.18
C ALA A 144 14.97 10.43 0.04
#